data_AF-A0A1A8FLX8-F1
#
_entry.id   AF-A0A1A8FLX8-F1
#
_cell.length_a   1.000
_cell.length_b   1.000
_cell.length_c   1.000
_cell.angle_alpha   90.00
_cell.angle_beta   90.00
_cell.angle_gamma   90.00
#
_symmetry.space_group_name_H-M   'P 1'
#
loop_
_entity.id
_entity.type
_entity.pdbx_description
1 polymer ?
#
loop_
_entity_poly.entity_id
_entity_poly.type
_entity_poly.pdbx_seq_one_letter_code
_entity_poly.pdbx_strand_id
1 'polypeptide(L)'
;MAQWQDLLKLDSALQSRVQQLYEGRFPREIRHFARSCIESQDWVSAAESENAARTCFQALLDYLEEQWNRSVQENNILEGPDFRRMTDYLMEHFQGQPVNLALIMSDCLNEEKKILSSVTTAQNNVGMPLKWREVNNKVTELKWQISELKKEIKTLDGLNEKLDFFQQTWQSKVEQNIQVAESKVQMVEGECLKQANIITHTKQIVVQRLVNLLNQTAQTVATLTDVELPEWKYRQQLSCIGGPLDTSLGL
;
A
#
# COMPACT_ATOMS: atom_id res chain seq x y z
N MET A 1 8.32 8.45 13.03
CA MET A 1 8.48 7.44 11.96
C MET A 1 9.97 7.31 11.70
N ALA A 2 10.47 6.09 11.52
CA ALA A 2 11.90 5.84 11.45
C ALA A 2 12.46 6.21 10.07
N GLN A 3 13.57 6.96 10.03
CA GLN A 3 14.30 7.36 8.81
C GLN A 3 14.57 6.15 7.89
N TRP A 4 14.90 5.00 8.48
CA TRP A 4 15.12 3.77 7.76
C TRP A 4 13.89 3.25 6.99
N GLN A 5 12.68 3.43 7.54
CA GLN A 5 11.46 2.99 6.85
C GLN A 5 11.18 3.83 5.61
N ASP A 6 11.53 5.12 5.64
CA ASP A 6 11.36 5.99 4.48
C ASP A 6 12.43 5.72 3.41
N LEU A 7 13.64 5.35 3.83
CA LEU A 7 14.65 4.83 2.91
C LEU A 7 14.20 3.55 2.21
N LEU A 8 13.57 2.59 2.91
CA LEU A 8 13.08 1.33 2.31
C LEU A 8 11.99 1.53 1.25
N LYS A 9 11.30 2.68 1.24
CA LYS A 9 10.28 3.01 0.24
C LYS A 9 10.85 3.66 -1.03
N LEU A 10 12.16 3.89 -1.09
CA LEU A 10 12.81 4.52 -2.24
C LEU A 10 13.00 3.56 -3.41
N ASP A 11 13.10 4.12 -4.61
CA ASP A 11 13.35 3.41 -5.87
C ASP A 11 14.65 2.57 -5.83
N SER A 12 14.71 1.52 -6.66
CA SER A 12 15.80 0.54 -6.70
C SER A 12 17.21 1.16 -6.85
N ALA A 13 17.36 2.22 -7.65
CA ALA A 13 18.64 2.91 -7.82
C ALA A 13 19.14 3.57 -6.53
N LEU A 14 18.22 4.11 -5.71
CA LEU A 14 18.56 4.73 -4.44
C LEU A 14 18.80 3.66 -3.36
N GLN A 15 18.09 2.53 -3.43
CA GLN A 15 18.41 1.36 -2.59
C GLN A 15 19.83 0.86 -2.83
N SER A 16 20.29 0.80 -4.08
CA SER A 16 21.68 0.44 -4.41
C SER A 16 22.67 1.44 -3.83
N ARG A 17 22.36 2.74 -3.85
CA ARG A 17 23.19 3.77 -3.21
C ARG A 17 23.26 3.60 -1.69
N VAL A 18 22.14 3.28 -1.04
CA VAL A 18 22.14 2.95 0.40
C VAL A 18 22.91 1.66 0.66
N GLN A 19 22.85 0.66 -0.23
CA GLN A 19 23.65 -0.56 -0.09
C GLN A 19 25.15 -0.26 -0.13
N GLN A 20 25.61 0.53 -1.10
CA GLN A 20 27.00 0.95 -1.21
C GLN A 20 27.48 1.78 -0.02
N LEU A 21 26.58 2.57 0.61
CA LEU A 21 26.92 3.34 1.80
C LEU A 21 27.36 2.45 2.98
N TYR A 22 26.70 1.30 3.14
CA TYR A 22 26.95 0.37 4.24
C TYR A 22 27.98 -0.71 3.91
N GLU A 23 28.27 -0.93 2.63
CA GLU A 23 29.24 -1.93 2.17
C GLU A 23 30.63 -1.64 2.77
N GLY A 24 31.12 -2.58 3.58
CA GLY A 24 32.43 -2.48 4.25
C GLY A 24 32.51 -1.51 5.43
N ARG A 25 31.43 -0.79 5.80
CA ARG A 25 31.43 0.16 6.93
C ARG A 25 30.70 -0.36 8.16
N PHE A 26 29.45 -0.79 7.99
CA PHE A 26 28.61 -1.25 9.08
C PHE A 26 27.55 -2.25 8.57
N PRO A 27 27.26 -3.35 9.28
CA PRO A 27 26.30 -4.35 8.81
C PRO A 27 24.89 -3.77 8.68
N ARG A 28 24.28 -3.96 7.50
CA ARG A 28 22.91 -3.48 7.24
C ARG A 28 21.88 -4.21 8.10
N GLU A 29 22.15 -5.45 8.48
CA GLU A 29 21.26 -6.22 9.36
C GLU A 29 21.11 -5.51 10.71
N ILE A 30 22.23 -5.11 11.33
CA ILE A 30 22.22 -4.39 12.60
C ILE A 30 21.50 -3.04 12.45
N ARG A 31 21.78 -2.30 11.37
CA ARG A 31 21.08 -1.04 11.08
C ARG A 31 19.57 -1.22 10.92
N HIS A 32 19.14 -2.32 10.31
CA HIS A 32 17.73 -2.62 10.05
C HIS A 32 16.98 -2.98 11.34
N PHE A 33 17.54 -3.88 12.16
CA PHE A 33 16.89 -4.36 13.38
C PHE A 33 17.00 -3.36 14.53
N ALA A 34 18.10 -2.62 14.64
CA ALA A 34 18.29 -1.59 15.66
C ALA A 34 17.84 -0.19 15.22
N ARG A 35 17.03 -0.07 14.14
CA ARG A 35 16.66 1.23 13.55
C ARG A 35 16.10 2.24 14.54
N SER A 36 15.22 1.81 15.44
CA SER A 36 14.60 2.70 16.43
C SER A 36 15.58 3.14 17.51
N CYS A 37 16.47 2.23 17.94
CA CYS A 37 17.49 2.53 18.92
C CYS A 37 18.53 3.50 18.34
N ILE A 38 19.09 3.17 17.18
CA ILE A 38 20.08 3.99 16.48
C ILE A 38 19.55 5.40 16.21
N GLU A 39 18.32 5.55 15.70
CA GLU A 39 17.79 6.87 15.35
C GLU A 39 17.38 7.72 16.57
N SER A 40 17.23 7.10 17.75
CA SER A 40 16.92 7.80 19.00
C SER A 40 18.14 8.40 19.70
N GLN A 41 19.34 7.98 19.30
CA GLN A 41 20.61 8.39 19.90
C GLN A 41 21.26 9.57 19.16
N ASP A 42 21.96 10.43 19.90
CA ASP A 42 22.74 11.52 19.31
C ASP A 42 24.18 11.09 19.02
N TRP A 43 24.37 10.52 17.84
CA TRP A 43 25.67 10.06 17.37
C TRP A 43 26.66 11.18 17.07
N VAL A 44 26.20 12.42 16.86
CA VAL A 44 27.08 13.58 16.61
C VAL A 44 27.80 13.95 17.91
N SER A 45 27.05 14.11 19.00
CA SER A 45 27.63 14.35 20.32
C SER A 45 28.47 13.16 20.80
N ALA A 46 28.07 11.93 20.44
CA ALA A 46 28.83 10.73 20.77
C ALA A 46 30.17 10.62 20.04
N ALA A 47 30.32 11.21 18.86
CA ALA A 47 31.58 11.21 18.11
C ALA A 47 32.64 12.12 18.76
N GLU A 48 32.23 13.13 19.54
CA GLU A 48 33.13 14.10 20.19
C GLU A 48 33.56 13.68 21.59
N SER A 49 32.81 12.77 22.24
CA SER A 49 33.02 12.38 23.63
C SER A 49 33.04 10.87 23.80
N GLU A 50 34.15 10.34 24.32
CA GLU A 50 34.32 8.90 24.55
C GLU A 50 33.28 8.34 25.53
N ASN A 51 32.91 9.10 26.57
CA ASN A 51 31.90 8.67 27.53
C ASN A 51 30.52 8.59 26.87
N ALA A 52 30.16 9.57 26.04
CA ALA A 52 28.91 9.56 25.29
C ALA A 52 28.88 8.41 24.27
N ALA A 53 30.00 8.15 23.59
CA ALA A 53 30.16 7.00 22.71
C ALA A 53 29.95 5.66 23.43
N ARG A 54 30.55 5.51 24.63
CA ARG A 54 30.38 4.30 25.47
C ARG A 54 28.93 4.11 25.89
N THR A 55 28.24 5.18 26.30
CA THR A 55 26.81 5.10 26.66
C THR A 55 25.94 4.72 25.47
N CYS A 56 26.18 5.30 24.28
CA CYS A 56 25.46 4.97 23.05
C CYS A 56 25.71 3.51 22.63
N PHE A 57 26.97 3.05 22.71
CA PHE A 57 27.34 1.67 22.45
C PHE A 57 26.65 0.70 23.42
N GLN A 58 26.67 0.97 24.72
CA GLN A 58 26.00 0.13 25.71
C GLN A 58 24.48 0.09 25.48
N ALA A 59 23.86 1.23 25.21
CA ALA A 59 22.42 1.29 24.91
C ALA A 59 22.04 0.47 23.67
N LEU A 60 22.92 0.40 22.66
CA LEU A 60 22.72 -0.44 21.48
C LEU A 60 22.81 -1.94 21.82
N LEU A 61 23.75 -2.33 22.67
CA LEU A 61 23.90 -3.72 23.13
C LEU A 61 22.71 -4.16 23.99
N ASP A 62 22.31 -3.34 24.95
CA ASP A 62 21.15 -3.58 25.82
C ASP A 62 19.87 -3.75 24.98
N TYR A 63 19.72 -2.94 23.92
CA TYR A 63 18.61 -3.05 22.99
C TYR A 63 18.59 -4.39 22.25
N LEU A 64 19.73 -4.84 21.72
CA LEU A 64 19.82 -6.13 21.02
C LEU A 64 19.56 -7.31 21.96
N GLU A 65 20.02 -7.22 23.21
CA GLU A 65 19.73 -8.21 24.24
C GLU A 65 18.23 -8.25 24.58
N GLU A 66 17.58 -7.08 24.68
CA GLU A 66 16.13 -7.02 24.89
C GLU A 66 15.35 -7.64 23.71
N GLN A 67 15.76 -7.36 22.46
CA GLN A 67 15.13 -7.97 21.27
C GLN A 67 15.33 -9.49 21.23
N TRP A 68 16.52 -9.96 21.64
CA TRP A 68 16.78 -11.39 21.81
C TRP A 68 15.84 -12.02 22.85
N ASN A 69 15.74 -11.41 24.04
CA ASN A 69 14.88 -11.91 25.12
C ASN A 69 13.40 -11.96 24.71
N ARG A 70 12.91 -10.96 23.98
CA ARG A 70 11.55 -10.96 23.40
C ARG A 70 11.38 -12.10 22.40
N SER A 71 12.35 -12.30 21.51
CA SER A 71 12.31 -13.38 20.50
C SER A 71 12.30 -14.77 21.15
N VAL A 72 12.99 -14.94 22.27
CA VAL A 72 12.96 -16.17 23.08
C VAL A 72 11.59 -16.36 23.74
N GLN A 73 11.00 -15.32 24.31
CA GLN A 73 9.67 -15.38 24.93
C GLN A 73 8.56 -15.70 23.91
N GLU A 74 8.69 -15.19 22.68
CA GLU A 74 7.73 -15.39 21.60
C GLU A 74 7.95 -16.70 20.81
N ASN A 75 8.94 -17.53 21.19
CA ASN A 75 9.36 -18.77 20.49
C ASN A 75 9.82 -18.56 19.02
N ASN A 76 10.23 -17.35 18.64
CA ASN A 76 10.64 -16.98 17.29
C ASN A 76 12.16 -17.15 17.04
N ILE A 77 12.83 -18.03 17.79
CA ILE A 77 14.31 -18.14 17.79
C ILE A 77 14.85 -18.67 16.45
N LEU A 78 14.10 -19.53 15.75
CA LEU A 78 14.55 -20.16 14.50
C LEU A 78 14.23 -19.33 13.25
N GLU A 79 13.19 -18.49 13.29
CA GLU A 79 12.78 -17.61 12.18
C GLU A 79 13.29 -16.17 12.35
N GLY A 80 13.63 -15.79 13.58
CA GLY A 80 14.14 -14.47 13.94
C GLY A 80 15.61 -14.27 13.55
N PRO A 81 16.07 -13.01 13.51
CA PRO A 81 17.47 -12.70 13.22
C PRO A 81 18.38 -13.17 14.36
N ASP A 82 19.63 -13.48 14.00
CA ASP A 82 20.66 -13.88 14.96
C ASP A 82 21.20 -12.64 15.71
N PHE A 83 20.44 -12.17 16.70
CA PHE A 83 20.82 -11.05 17.55
C PHE A 83 22.14 -11.32 18.30
N ARG A 84 22.44 -12.59 18.61
CA ARG A 84 23.68 -12.95 19.31
C ARG A 84 24.90 -12.69 18.44
N ARG A 85 24.86 -13.12 17.17
CA ARG A 85 25.91 -12.83 16.21
C ARG A 85 26.09 -11.32 15.97
N MET A 86 25.01 -10.54 16.02
CA MET A 86 25.08 -9.08 15.90
C MET A 86 25.79 -8.45 17.11
N THR A 87 25.47 -8.90 18.32
CA THR A 87 26.14 -8.46 19.56
C THR A 87 27.62 -8.82 19.55
N ASP A 88 27.97 -10.05 19.15
CA ASP A 88 29.35 -10.52 19.07
C ASP A 88 30.18 -9.67 18.08
N TYR A 89 29.61 -9.34 16.92
CA TYR A 89 30.24 -8.45 15.93
C TYR A 89 30.50 -7.05 16.50
N LEU A 90 29.51 -6.46 17.20
CA LEU A 90 29.67 -5.12 17.79
C LEU A 90 30.76 -5.12 18.88
N MET A 91 30.81 -6.17 19.69
CA MET A 91 31.85 -6.35 20.71
C MET A 91 33.25 -6.45 20.07
N GLU A 92 33.42 -7.32 19.07
CA GLU A 92 34.71 -7.54 18.42
C GLU A 92 35.27 -6.28 17.74
N HIS A 93 34.41 -5.51 17.07
CA HIS A 93 34.85 -4.39 16.24
C HIS A 93 34.85 -3.02 16.93
N PHE A 94 34.04 -2.80 17.98
CA PHE A 94 33.83 -1.46 18.54
C PHE A 94 34.02 -1.35 20.06
N GLN A 95 34.12 -2.46 20.81
CA GLN A 95 34.29 -2.41 22.27
C GLN A 95 35.53 -1.62 22.70
N GLY A 96 36.64 -1.74 21.96
CA GLY A 96 37.88 -1.03 22.24
C GLY A 96 37.90 0.43 21.78
N GLN A 97 37.04 0.81 20.82
CA GLN A 97 36.98 2.15 20.24
C GLN A 97 35.53 2.55 19.88
N PRO A 98 34.66 2.82 20.89
CA PRO A 98 33.25 3.13 20.66
C PRO A 98 33.05 4.47 19.92
N VAL A 99 34.04 5.37 19.97
CA VAL A 99 34.01 6.64 19.23
C VAL A 99 33.99 6.40 17.72
N ASN A 100 34.68 5.37 17.22
CA ASN A 100 34.66 5.03 15.79
C ASN A 100 33.28 4.59 15.33
N LEU A 101 32.53 3.88 16.18
CA LEU A 101 31.14 3.52 15.89
C LEU A 101 30.28 4.78 15.75
N ALA A 102 30.45 5.75 16.66
CA ALA A 102 29.70 6.99 16.61
C ALA A 102 30.02 7.82 15.36
N LEU A 103 31.29 7.88 14.95
CA LEU A 103 31.71 8.50 13.69
C LEU A 103 31.07 7.82 12.47
N ILE A 104 31.17 6.49 12.37
CA ILE A 104 30.56 5.74 11.27
C ILE A 104 29.05 5.96 11.23
N MET A 105 28.38 5.90 12.38
CA MET A 105 26.93 6.02 12.46
C MET A 105 26.44 7.43 12.13
N SER A 106 27.10 8.47 12.66
CA SER A 106 26.78 9.86 12.34
C SER A 106 26.95 10.16 10.85
N ASP A 107 28.04 9.69 10.24
CA ASP A 107 28.27 9.80 8.79
C ASP A 107 27.21 9.07 7.98
N CYS A 108 26.89 7.82 8.34
CA CYS A 108 25.88 7.04 7.63
C CYS A 108 24.48 7.70 7.72
N LEU A 109 24.07 8.12 8.92
CA LEU A 109 22.76 8.77 9.12
C LEU A 109 22.67 10.12 8.41
N ASN A 110 23.78 10.86 8.30
CA ASN A 110 23.83 12.12 7.56
C ASN A 110 23.76 11.89 6.03
N GLU A 111 24.46 10.89 5.51
CA GLU A 111 24.37 10.52 4.10
C GLU A 111 22.99 9.97 3.74
N GLU A 112 22.35 9.20 4.61
CA GLU A 112 20.96 8.79 4.46
C GLU A 112 20.00 10.00 4.34
N LYS A 113 20.15 11.02 5.19
CA LYS A 113 19.37 12.27 5.11
C LYS A 113 19.64 13.05 3.81
N LYS A 114 20.88 13.06 3.33
CA LYS A 114 21.23 13.65 2.03
C LYS A 114 20.58 12.89 0.87
N ILE A 115 20.54 11.56 0.94
CA ILE A 115 19.83 10.74 -0.04
C ILE A 115 18.35 11.11 -0.03
N LEU A 116 17.69 11.11 1.13
CA LEU A 116 16.25 11.45 1.24
C LEU A 116 15.93 12.86 0.70
N SER A 117 16.75 13.87 1.03
CA SER A 117 16.56 15.24 0.53
C SER A 117 16.81 15.38 -0.99
N SER A 118 17.72 14.59 -1.55
CA SER A 118 17.91 14.52 -3.01
C SER A 118 16.69 13.94 -3.74
N VAL A 119 15.93 13.05 -3.09
CA VAL A 119 14.67 12.52 -3.64
C VAL A 119 13.59 13.58 -3.67
N THR A 120 13.42 14.35 -2.59
CA THR A 120 12.40 15.42 -2.52
C THR A 120 12.63 16.49 -3.59
N THR A 121 13.89 16.77 -3.93
CA THR A 121 14.25 17.74 -4.98
C THR A 121 14.16 17.16 -6.39
N ALA A 122 14.50 15.88 -6.58
CA ALA A 122 14.38 15.18 -7.87
C ALA A 122 12.94 14.77 -8.22
N GLN A 123 12.05 14.56 -7.24
CA GLN A 123 10.63 14.26 -7.48
C GLN A 123 9.88 15.37 -8.23
N ASN A 124 10.43 16.59 -8.28
CA ASN A 124 9.90 17.66 -9.12
C ASN A 124 10.30 17.56 -10.61
N ASN A 125 11.24 16.67 -10.98
CA ASN A 125 11.84 16.64 -12.32
C ASN A 125 11.95 15.24 -12.98
N VAL A 126 11.49 14.14 -12.36
CA VAL A 126 11.56 12.80 -12.97
C VAL A 126 10.16 12.32 -13.38
N GLY A 127 9.86 12.41 -14.68
CA GLY A 127 8.56 12.09 -15.29
C GLY A 127 8.21 10.60 -15.44
N MET A 128 8.73 9.70 -14.60
CA MET A 128 8.48 8.25 -14.69
C MET A 128 7.51 7.66 -13.64
N PRO A 129 7.44 8.18 -12.39
CA PRO A 129 6.47 7.70 -11.39
C PRO A 129 5.02 8.20 -11.60
N LEU A 130 4.82 9.21 -12.46
CA LEU A 130 3.51 9.87 -12.62
C LEU A 130 2.55 9.04 -13.47
N LYS A 131 3.01 8.46 -14.58
CA LYS A 131 2.18 7.70 -15.52
C LYS A 131 1.58 6.44 -14.89
N TRP A 132 2.40 5.67 -14.15
CA TRP A 132 1.94 4.51 -13.38
C TRP A 132 0.96 4.90 -12.27
N ARG A 133 1.21 6.02 -11.58
CA ARG A 133 0.31 6.54 -10.56
C ARG A 133 -1.04 6.94 -11.15
N GLU A 134 -1.06 7.56 -12.32
CA GLU A 134 -2.29 7.94 -13.01
C GLU A 134 -3.12 6.72 -13.44
N VAL A 135 -2.47 5.71 -14.03
CA VAL A 135 -3.16 4.46 -14.41
C VAL A 135 -3.66 3.72 -13.18
N ASN A 136 -2.86 3.64 -12.11
CA ASN A 136 -3.30 3.01 -10.86
C ASN A 136 -4.48 3.76 -10.22
N ASN A 137 -4.44 5.09 -10.19
CA ASN A 137 -5.54 5.91 -9.70
C ASN A 137 -6.83 5.69 -10.51
N LYS A 138 -6.73 5.61 -11.84
CA LYS A 138 -7.87 5.26 -12.71
C LYS A 138 -8.42 3.87 -12.40
N VAL A 139 -7.55 2.87 -12.19
CA VAL A 139 -7.97 1.51 -11.84
C VAL A 139 -8.63 1.45 -10.46
N THR A 140 -8.11 2.18 -9.46
CA THR A 140 -8.73 2.24 -8.12
C THR A 140 -10.08 2.95 -8.16
N GLU A 141 -10.20 4.01 -8.95
CA GLU A 141 -11.46 4.74 -9.15
C GLU A 141 -12.50 3.86 -9.84
N LEU A 142 -12.11 3.14 -10.90
CA LEU A 142 -12.99 2.16 -11.55
C LEU A 142 -13.46 1.06 -10.58
N LYS A 143 -12.57 0.53 -9.73
CA LYS A 143 -12.94 -0.46 -8.70
C LYS A 143 -13.96 0.10 -7.71
N TRP A 144 -13.78 1.36 -7.30
CA TRP A 144 -14.72 2.04 -6.40
C TRP A 144 -16.09 2.23 -7.07
N GLN A 145 -16.11 2.78 -8.28
CA GLN A 145 -17.35 2.98 -9.05
C GLN A 145 -18.09 1.67 -9.34
N ILE A 146 -17.38 0.58 -9.68
CA ILE A 146 -17.98 -0.76 -9.84
C ILE A 146 -18.60 -1.24 -8.53
N SER A 147 -17.95 -1.00 -7.40
CA SER A 147 -18.47 -1.39 -6.09
C SER A 147 -19.74 -0.61 -5.74
N GLU A 148 -19.79 0.68 -6.08
CA GLU A 148 -20.98 1.49 -5.87
C GLU A 148 -22.13 1.07 -6.79
N LEU A 149 -21.86 0.84 -8.07
CA LEU A 149 -22.84 0.32 -9.02
C LEU A 149 -23.41 -1.04 -8.56
N LYS A 150 -22.59 -1.92 -8.00
CA LYS A 150 -23.05 -3.19 -7.41
C LYS A 150 -24.04 -2.99 -6.26
N LYS A 151 -23.87 -1.94 -5.44
CA LYS A 151 -24.85 -1.62 -4.39
C LYS A 151 -26.15 -1.12 -4.98
N GLU A 152 -26.08 -0.27 -6.01
CA GLU A 152 -27.27 0.24 -6.70
C GLU A 152 -28.07 -0.86 -7.42
N ILE A 153 -27.40 -1.85 -7.98
CA ILE A 153 -28.07 -3.04 -8.53
C ILE A 153 -28.78 -3.81 -7.42
N LYS A 154 -28.13 -4.02 -6.25
CA LYS A 154 -28.78 -4.69 -5.12
C LYS A 154 -30.00 -3.95 -4.58
N THR A 155 -29.98 -2.61 -4.54
CA THR A 155 -31.16 -1.84 -4.11
C THR A 155 -32.27 -1.93 -5.14
N LEU A 156 -31.94 -1.94 -6.43
CA LEU A 156 -32.89 -2.16 -7.51
C LEU A 156 -33.53 -3.55 -7.44
N ASP A 157 -32.76 -4.60 -7.20
CA ASP A 157 -33.27 -5.97 -7.02
C ASP A 157 -34.28 -6.01 -5.87
N GLY A 158 -33.94 -5.41 -4.72
CA GLY A 158 -34.86 -5.33 -3.57
C GLY A 158 -36.12 -4.49 -3.82
N LEU A 159 -36.07 -3.48 -4.71
CA LEU A 159 -37.28 -2.76 -5.15
C LEU A 159 -38.15 -3.63 -6.05
N ASN A 160 -37.54 -4.43 -6.93
CA ASN A 160 -38.24 -5.33 -7.83
C ASN A 160 -38.91 -6.47 -7.05
N GLU A 161 -38.22 -7.10 -6.10
CA GLU A 161 -38.77 -8.11 -5.19
C GLU A 161 -39.97 -7.58 -4.38
N LYS A 162 -39.89 -6.33 -3.89
CA LYS A 162 -41.02 -5.69 -3.21
C LYS A 162 -42.22 -5.52 -4.13
N LEU A 163 -42.01 -5.05 -5.37
CA LEU A 163 -43.09 -4.91 -6.34
C LEU A 163 -43.73 -6.26 -6.66
N ASP A 164 -42.93 -7.30 -6.90
CA ASP A 164 -43.40 -8.66 -7.17
C ASP A 164 -44.21 -9.20 -5.99
N PHE A 165 -43.72 -9.00 -4.75
CA PHE A 165 -44.44 -9.39 -3.54
C PHE A 165 -45.78 -8.66 -3.40
N PHE A 166 -45.81 -7.33 -3.63
CA PHE A 166 -47.04 -6.55 -3.59
C PHE A 166 -48.05 -7.03 -4.62
N GLN A 167 -47.62 -7.31 -5.85
CA GLN A 167 -48.47 -7.83 -6.92
C GLN A 167 -49.03 -9.21 -6.60
N GLN A 168 -48.19 -10.15 -6.16
CA GLN A 168 -48.64 -11.50 -5.78
C GLN A 168 -49.62 -11.49 -4.61
N THR A 169 -49.32 -10.69 -3.57
CA THR A 169 -50.20 -10.54 -2.39
C THR A 169 -51.56 -9.97 -2.79
N TRP A 170 -51.57 -9.02 -3.72
CA TRP A 170 -52.81 -8.44 -4.23
C TRP A 170 -53.60 -9.38 -5.12
N GLN A 171 -52.96 -10.07 -6.06
CA GLN A 171 -53.59 -11.07 -6.93
C GLN A 171 -54.30 -12.14 -6.10
N SER A 172 -53.62 -12.69 -5.08
CA SER A 172 -54.23 -13.67 -4.17
C SER A 172 -55.44 -13.11 -3.41
N LYS A 173 -55.41 -11.83 -3.02
CA LYS A 173 -56.51 -11.18 -2.28
C LYS A 173 -57.73 -10.86 -3.14
N VAL A 174 -57.52 -10.61 -4.43
CA VAL A 174 -58.57 -10.44 -5.45
C VAL A 174 -59.20 -11.78 -5.80
N GLU A 175 -58.40 -12.84 -5.99
CA GLU A 175 -58.91 -14.20 -6.23
C GLU A 175 -59.76 -14.71 -5.06
N GLN A 176 -59.43 -14.34 -3.82
CA GLN A 176 -60.20 -14.73 -2.63
C GLN A 176 -61.43 -13.85 -2.36
N ASN A 177 -61.51 -12.62 -2.89
CA ASN A 177 -62.60 -11.69 -2.62
C ASN A 177 -63.21 -11.15 -3.91
N ILE A 178 -64.32 -11.75 -4.36
CA ILE A 178 -65.06 -11.35 -5.57
C ILE A 178 -65.69 -9.93 -5.46
N GLN A 179 -65.71 -9.32 -4.26
CA GLN A 179 -66.27 -7.99 -3.99
C GLN A 179 -65.22 -6.97 -3.49
N VAL A 180 -64.02 -6.93 -4.08
CA VAL A 180 -63.13 -5.78 -3.84
C VAL A 180 -63.72 -4.57 -4.57
N ALA A 181 -64.20 -3.58 -3.81
CA ALA A 181 -64.72 -2.32 -4.33
C ALA A 181 -63.76 -1.70 -5.37
N GLU A 182 -64.27 -1.40 -6.57
CA GLU A 182 -63.52 -0.90 -7.72
C GLU A 182 -62.58 0.28 -7.39
N SER A 183 -62.92 1.09 -6.39
CA SER A 183 -62.07 2.20 -5.92
C SER A 183 -60.74 1.75 -5.28
N LYS A 184 -60.69 0.57 -4.64
CA LYS A 184 -59.45 0.01 -4.07
C LYS A 184 -58.56 -0.60 -5.16
N VAL A 185 -59.15 -1.10 -6.24
CA VAL A 185 -58.42 -1.64 -7.40
C VAL A 185 -57.63 -0.52 -8.10
N GLN A 186 -58.29 0.59 -8.41
CA GLN A 186 -57.63 1.76 -9.02
C GLN A 186 -56.52 2.35 -8.17
N MET A 187 -56.69 2.38 -6.84
CA MET A 187 -55.68 2.92 -5.93
C MET A 187 -54.39 2.08 -5.97
N VAL A 188 -54.52 0.75 -6.01
CA VAL A 188 -53.40 -0.20 -5.97
C VAL A 188 -52.71 -0.31 -7.32
N GLU A 189 -53.47 -0.31 -8.41
CA GLU A 189 -52.90 -0.18 -9.76
C GLU A 189 -52.09 1.12 -9.88
N GLY A 190 -52.59 2.21 -9.31
CA GLY A 190 -51.88 3.49 -9.25
C GLY A 190 -50.57 3.42 -8.47
N GLU A 191 -50.54 2.73 -7.33
CA GLU A 191 -49.31 2.53 -6.53
C GLU A 191 -48.30 1.60 -7.24
N CYS A 192 -48.77 0.51 -7.85
CA CYS A 192 -47.93 -0.38 -8.64
C CYS A 192 -47.31 0.35 -9.84
N LEU A 193 -48.10 1.18 -10.54
CA LEU A 193 -47.61 1.98 -11.66
C LEU A 193 -46.56 3.01 -11.22
N LYS A 194 -46.77 3.69 -10.09
CA LYS A 194 -45.77 4.60 -9.51
C LYS A 194 -44.47 3.87 -9.18
N GLN A 195 -44.56 2.69 -8.57
CA GLN A 195 -43.38 1.90 -8.19
C GLN A 195 -42.65 1.34 -9.42
N ALA A 196 -43.39 0.89 -10.44
CA ALA A 196 -42.83 0.44 -11.72
C ALA A 196 -42.10 1.58 -12.45
N ASN A 197 -42.62 2.82 -12.40
CA ASN A 197 -41.96 3.99 -12.96
C ASN A 197 -40.64 4.30 -12.23
N ILE A 198 -40.62 4.21 -10.89
CA ILE A 198 -39.40 4.39 -10.09
C ILE A 198 -38.35 3.31 -10.44
N ILE A 199 -38.76 2.06 -10.58
CA ILE A 199 -37.88 0.96 -10.98
C ILE A 199 -37.33 1.19 -12.39
N THR A 200 -38.17 1.61 -13.33
CA THR A 200 -37.77 1.86 -14.72
C THR A 200 -36.76 3.01 -14.80
N HIS A 201 -37.01 4.10 -14.06
CA HIS A 201 -36.09 5.22 -13.98
C HIS A 201 -34.75 4.82 -13.35
N THR A 202 -34.78 4.06 -12.24
CA THR A 202 -33.58 3.54 -11.59
C THR A 202 -32.80 2.59 -12.51
N LYS A 203 -33.49 1.70 -13.25
CA LYS A 203 -32.88 0.84 -14.29
C LYS A 203 -32.14 1.66 -15.33
N GLN A 204 -32.75 2.75 -15.81
CA GLN A 204 -32.13 3.61 -16.81
C GLN A 204 -30.86 4.30 -16.28
N ILE A 205 -30.87 4.77 -15.03
CA ILE A 205 -29.68 5.35 -14.37
C ILE A 205 -28.56 4.31 -14.24
N VAL A 206 -28.87 3.10 -13.78
CA VAL A 206 -27.90 2.00 -13.62
C VAL A 206 -27.29 1.62 -14.97
N VAL A 207 -28.10 1.49 -16.01
CA VAL A 207 -27.63 1.19 -17.38
C VAL A 207 -26.71 2.29 -17.90
N GLN A 208 -27.09 3.56 -17.74
CA GLN A 208 -26.25 4.68 -18.18
C GLN A 208 -24.89 4.69 -17.47
N ARG A 209 -24.87 4.42 -16.16
CA ARG A 209 -23.63 4.31 -15.38
C ARG A 209 -22.77 3.13 -15.84
N LEU A 210 -23.40 1.98 -16.13
CA LEU A 210 -22.71 0.79 -16.63
C LEU A 210 -22.05 1.05 -17.99
N VAL A 211 -22.73 1.73 -18.92
CA VAL A 211 -22.17 2.13 -20.21
C VAL A 211 -20.96 3.06 -20.04
N ASN A 212 -21.08 4.06 -19.16
CA ASN A 212 -19.98 4.98 -18.87
C ASN A 212 -18.76 4.25 -18.27
N LEU A 213 -19.00 3.33 -17.33
CA LEU A 213 -17.97 2.49 -16.73
C LEU A 213 -17.28 1.59 -17.75
N LEU A 214 -18.03 0.97 -18.66
CA LEU A 214 -17.48 0.16 -19.75
C LEU A 214 -16.57 0.99 -20.66
N ASN A 215 -16.98 2.21 -21.02
CA ASN A 215 -16.18 3.11 -21.84
C ASN A 215 -14.87 3.51 -21.15
N GLN A 216 -14.92 3.87 -19.87
CA GLN A 216 -13.72 4.21 -19.09
C GLN A 216 -12.80 2.99 -18.89
N THR A 217 -13.39 1.80 -18.68
CA THR A 217 -12.64 0.54 -18.58
C THR A 217 -11.94 0.23 -19.90
N ALA A 218 -12.64 0.36 -21.03
CA ALA A 218 -12.05 0.13 -22.36
C ALA A 218 -10.86 1.07 -22.63
N GLN A 219 -10.98 2.36 -22.29
CA GLN A 219 -9.86 3.31 -22.40
C GLN A 219 -8.69 2.95 -21.49
N THR A 220 -8.96 2.53 -20.26
CA THR A 220 -7.93 2.12 -19.30
C THR A 220 -7.23 0.84 -19.76
N VAL A 221 -7.99 -0.13 -20.27
CA VAL A 221 -7.46 -1.37 -20.87
C VAL A 221 -6.58 -1.06 -22.07
N ALA A 222 -7.03 -0.21 -23.00
CA ALA A 222 -6.23 0.21 -24.15
C ALA A 222 -4.90 0.86 -23.72
N THR A 223 -4.93 1.70 -22.68
CA THR A 223 -3.70 2.29 -22.12
C THR A 223 -2.76 1.20 -21.57
N LEU A 224 -3.29 0.22 -20.85
CA LEU A 224 -2.51 -0.89 -20.29
C LEU A 224 -1.93 -1.81 -21.39
N THR A 225 -2.70 -2.13 -22.43
CA THR A 225 -2.29 -3.07 -23.48
C THR A 225 -1.44 -2.44 -24.56
N ASP A 226 -1.71 -1.19 -24.94
CA ASP A 226 -1.10 -0.57 -26.12
C ASP A 226 0.10 0.30 -25.74
N VAL A 227 0.19 0.73 -24.48
CA VAL A 227 1.27 1.60 -23.99
C VAL A 227 2.11 0.88 -22.93
N GLU A 228 1.51 0.50 -21.81
CA GLU A 228 2.28 -0.03 -20.67
C GLU A 228 2.89 -1.42 -20.93
N LEU A 229 2.14 -2.31 -21.58
CA LEU A 229 2.60 -3.66 -21.88
C LEU A 229 3.77 -3.68 -22.89
N PRO A 230 3.76 -2.92 -24.01
CA PRO A 230 4.92 -2.78 -24.88
C PRO A 230 6.13 -2.14 -24.19
N GLU A 231 5.92 -1.08 -23.40
CA GLU A 231 7.00 -0.44 -22.63
C GLU A 231 7.62 -1.39 -21.61
N TRP A 232 6.80 -2.22 -20.94
CA TRP A 232 7.29 -3.27 -20.07
C TRP A 232 8.07 -4.34 -20.83
N LYS A 233 7.58 -4.82 -21.99
CA LYS A 233 8.31 -5.79 -22.83
C LYS A 233 9.66 -5.25 -23.27
N TYR A 234 9.74 -3.98 -23.64
CA TYR A 234 11.00 -3.34 -24.01
C TYR A 234 11.97 -3.27 -22.83
N ARG A 235 11.49 -2.88 -21.63
CA ARG A 235 12.30 -2.90 -20.40
C ARG A 235 12.79 -4.32 -20.07
N GLN A 236 11.96 -5.33 -20.28
CA GLN A 236 12.33 -6.73 -20.10
C GLN A 236 13.47 -7.15 -21.03
N GLN A 237 13.37 -6.82 -22.32
CA GLN A 237 14.44 -7.11 -23.28
C GLN A 237 15.77 -6.45 -22.88
N LEU A 238 15.73 -5.19 -22.44
CA LEU A 238 16.92 -4.48 -21.97
C LEU A 238 17.51 -5.12 -20.71
N SER A 239 16.66 -5.54 -19.76
CA SER A 239 17.11 -6.25 -18.55
C SER A 239 17.80 -7.58 -18.89
N CYS A 240 17.26 -8.35 -19.84
CA CYS A 240 17.90 -9.59 -20.32
C CYS A 240 19.28 -9.39 -20.96
N ILE A 241 19.61 -8.18 -21.43
CA ILE A 241 20.93 -7.82 -22.00
C ILE A 241 21.86 -7.25 -20.92
N GLY A 242 21.44 -7.24 -19.66
CA GLY A 242 22.21 -6.75 -18.51
C GLY A 242 21.88 -5.32 -18.08
N GLY A 243 20.75 -4.76 -18.55
CA GLY A 243 20.28 -3.44 -18.12
C GLY A 243 19.76 -3.44 -16.67
N PRO A 244 19.98 -2.37 -15.88
CA PRO A 244 19.59 -2.29 -14.47
C PRO A 244 18.10 -2.00 -14.25
N LEU A 245 17.23 -2.37 -15.19
CA LEU A 245 15.81 -2.05 -15.16
C LEU A 245 15.04 -3.11 -14.36
N ASP A 246 14.22 -2.64 -13.41
CA ASP A 246 13.25 -3.48 -12.70
C ASP A 246 12.15 -3.93 -13.67
N THR A 247 11.99 -5.24 -13.79
CA THR A 247 11.02 -5.91 -14.67
C THR A 247 9.95 -6.66 -13.89
N SER A 248 9.92 -6.51 -12.57
CA SER A 248 8.95 -7.20 -11.74
C SER A 248 7.52 -6.81 -12.17
N LEU A 249 6.68 -7.83 -12.34
CA LEU A 249 5.23 -7.67 -12.60
C LEU A 249 4.45 -7.56 -11.27
N GLY A 250 5.15 -7.48 -10.14
CA GLY A 250 4.56 -7.45 -8.81
C GLY A 250 3.97 -6.09 -8.50
N LEU A 251 2.68 -6.09 -8.15
CA LEU A 251 2.03 -5.04 -7.39
C LEU A 251 2.63 -4.91 -5.99
#